data_AF-A0A8T5MHS5-F1
#
_entry.id   AF-A0A8T5MHS5-F1
#
_cell.length_a   1.000
_cell.length_b   1.000
_cell.length_c   1.000
_cell.angle_alpha   90.00
_cell.angle_beta   90.00
_cell.angle_gamma   90.00
#
_symmetry.space_group_name_H-M   'P 1'
#
loop_
_entity.id
_entity.type
_entity.pdbx_description
1 polymer ?
#
loop_
_entity_poly.entity_id
_entity_poly.type
_entity_poly.pdbx_seq_one_letter_code
_entity_poly.pdbx_strand_id
1 'polypeptide(L)'
;MQDIKDILEKSQREPLTIEEGEALFSSFDLLSLGIAADGFRKDAAGDPVTFVIDRNINYTNVCASGCKFCAFYRNKGAEDAYVLSIEE
;
A
#
# COMPACT_ATOMS: atom_id res chain seq x y z
N MET A 1 -0.94 -23.55 -17.29
CA MET A 1 -1.16 -22.43 -16.35
C MET A 1 -1.58 -23.09 -15.05
N GLN A 2 -0.89 -22.81 -13.96
CA GLN A 2 -1.22 -23.39 -12.65
C GLN A 2 -2.59 -22.86 -12.19
N ASP A 3 -3.39 -23.70 -11.54
CA ASP A 3 -4.71 -23.28 -11.07
C ASP A 3 -4.53 -22.21 -9.97
N ILE A 4 -5.36 -21.17 -9.98
CA ILE A 4 -5.37 -20.11 -8.97
C ILE A 4 -5.55 -20.69 -7.57
N LYS A 5 -6.35 -21.76 -7.44
CA LYS A 5 -6.54 -22.45 -6.15
C LYS A 5 -5.24 -23.05 -5.63
N ASP A 6 -4.45 -23.68 -6.49
CA ASP A 6 -3.17 -24.29 -6.12
C ASP A 6 -2.19 -23.20 -5.65
N ILE A 7 -2.17 -22.06 -6.33
CA ILE A 7 -1.33 -20.91 -5.96
C ILE A 7 -1.77 -20.34 -4.59
N LEU A 8 -3.08 -20.21 -4.37
CA LEU A 8 -3.61 -19.75 -3.08
C LEU A 8 -3.30 -20.71 -1.94
N GLU A 9 -3.42 -22.03 -2.16
CA GLU A 9 -3.05 -23.03 -1.14
C GLU A 9 -1.57 -23.00 -0.82
N LYS A 10 -0.71 -22.86 -1.85
CA LYS A 10 0.74 -22.70 -1.67
C LYS A 10 1.06 -21.46 -0.85
N SER A 11 0.41 -20.33 -1.15
CA SER A 11 0.68 -19.06 -0.47
C SER A 11 0.59 -19.19 1.05
N GLN A 12 -0.30 -20.04 1.56
CA GLN A 12 -0.52 -20.25 3.00
C GLN A 12 0.69 -20.86 3.73
N ARG A 13 1.64 -21.44 3.00
CA ARG A 13 2.74 -22.22 3.57
C ARG A 13 4.10 -21.76 3.10
N GLU A 14 4.17 -21.22 1.88
CA GLU A 14 5.42 -20.95 1.18
C GLU A 14 5.33 -19.63 0.39
N PRO A 15 6.45 -18.91 0.21
CA PRO A 15 6.49 -17.74 -0.64
C PRO A 15 6.09 -18.04 -2.09
N LEU A 16 5.39 -17.08 -2.70
CA LEU A 16 5.04 -17.14 -4.13
C LEU A 16 6.20 -16.65 -5.00
N THR A 17 6.27 -17.17 -6.23
CA THR A 17 7.12 -16.58 -7.27
C THR A 17 6.46 -15.35 -7.88
N ILE A 18 7.21 -14.58 -8.67
CA ILE A 18 6.67 -13.41 -9.38
C ILE A 18 5.56 -13.84 -10.34
N GLU A 19 5.77 -14.94 -11.07
CA GLU A 19 4.83 -15.47 -12.07
C GLU A 19 3.52 -15.92 -11.43
N GLU A 20 3.59 -16.53 -10.24
CA GLU A 20 2.43 -16.91 -9.45
C GLU A 20 1.66 -15.67 -8.97
N GLY A 21 2.37 -14.63 -8.51
CA GLY A 21 1.78 -13.35 -8.14
C GLY A 21 1.08 -12.65 -9.31
N GLU A 22 1.69 -12.64 -10.49
CA GLU A 22 1.10 -12.11 -11.72
C GLU A 22 -0.16 -12.88 -12.14
N ALA A 23 -0.15 -14.20 -11.99
CA ALA A 23 -1.32 -15.04 -12.25
C ALA A 23 -2.47 -14.70 -11.30
N LEU A 24 -2.21 -14.54 -10.00
CA LEU A 24 -3.22 -14.09 -9.03
C LEU A 24 -3.76 -12.70 -9.39
N PHE A 25 -2.88 -11.75 -9.71
CA PHE A 25 -3.26 -10.38 -10.07
C PHE A 25 -4.16 -10.34 -11.31
N SER A 26 -3.91 -11.23 -12.28
CA SER A 26 -4.65 -11.31 -13.54
C SER A 26 -5.92 -12.18 -13.46
N SER A 27 -6.16 -12.87 -12.34
CA SER A 27 -7.28 -13.81 -12.19
C SER A 27 -8.64 -13.14 -12.02
N PHE A 28 -8.66 -11.93 -11.47
CA PHE A 28 -9.86 -11.20 -11.05
C PHE A 28 -10.82 -11.99 -10.12
N ASP A 29 -10.37 -13.09 -9.50
CA ASP A 29 -11.15 -13.85 -8.52
C ASP A 29 -11.07 -13.19 -7.13
N LEU A 30 -11.73 -12.05 -7.02
CA LEU A 30 -11.68 -11.19 -5.83
C LEU A 30 -12.11 -11.92 -4.55
N LEU A 31 -13.08 -12.82 -4.64
CA LEU A 31 -13.62 -13.52 -3.47
C LEU A 31 -12.61 -14.53 -2.93
N SER A 32 -12.03 -15.36 -3.79
CA SER A 32 -11.02 -16.33 -3.36
C SER A 32 -9.77 -15.62 -2.82
N LEU A 33 -9.34 -14.52 -3.46
CA LEU A 33 -8.24 -13.69 -2.97
C LEU A 33 -8.55 -13.08 -1.60
N GLY A 34 -9.76 -12.53 -1.44
CA GLY A 34 -10.21 -11.93 -0.19
C GLY A 34 -10.28 -12.93 0.97
N ILE A 35 -10.77 -14.14 0.72
CA ILE A 35 -10.83 -15.22 1.71
C ILE A 35 -9.41 -15.62 2.16
N ALA A 36 -8.49 -15.83 1.22
CA ALA A 36 -7.11 -16.18 1.53
C ALA A 36 -6.41 -15.06 2.32
N ALA A 37 -6.57 -13.80 1.89
CA ALA A 37 -6.00 -12.63 2.57
C ALA A 37 -6.56 -12.44 3.99
N ASP A 38 -7.87 -12.67 4.18
CA ASP A 38 -8.50 -12.61 5.49
C ASP A 38 -7.98 -13.71 6.44
N GLY A 39 -7.71 -14.90 5.91
CA GLY A 39 -7.05 -15.99 6.63
C GLY A 39 -5.69 -15.56 7.20
N PHE A 40 -4.79 -15.05 6.34
CA PHE A 40 -3.48 -14.54 6.78
C PHE A 40 -3.59 -13.44 7.82
N ARG A 41 -4.50 -12.48 7.61
CA ARG A 41 -4.70 -11.36 8.51
C ARG A 41 -5.22 -11.85 9.88
N LYS A 42 -6.01 -12.93 9.92
CA LYS A 42 -6.47 -13.60 11.16
C LYS A 42 -5.32 -14.23 11.91
N ASP A 43 -4.49 -15.00 11.22
CA ASP A 43 -3.37 -15.68 11.85
C ASP A 43 -2.31 -14.71 12.36
N ALA A 44 -2.09 -13.60 11.65
CA ALA A 44 -1.10 -12.59 12.01
C ALA A 44 -1.57 -11.61 13.10
N ALA A 45 -2.82 -11.15 13.05
CA ALA A 45 -3.30 -10.02 13.85
C ALA A 45 -4.53 -10.33 14.72
N GLY A 46 -5.20 -11.47 14.54
CA GLY A 46 -6.45 -11.79 15.20
C GLY A 46 -7.59 -10.85 14.81
N ASP A 47 -8.65 -10.84 15.61
CA ASP A 47 -9.84 -9.99 15.39
C ASP A 47 -9.73 -8.50 15.78
N PRO A 48 -8.80 -8.06 16.67
CA PRO A 48 -8.71 -6.64 17.03
C PRO A 48 -8.36 -5.75 15.83
N VAL A 49 -9.18 -4.72 15.61
CA VAL A 49 -8.87 -3.64 14.67
C VAL A 49 -8.36 -2.44 15.49
N THR A 50 -7.13 -2.02 15.21
CA THR A 50 -6.46 -0.92 15.91
C THR A 50 -6.43 0.35 15.07
N PHE A 51 -6.12 1.47 15.69
CA PHE A 51 -5.92 2.76 15.02
C PHE A 51 -4.75 3.50 15.66
N VAL A 52 -4.16 4.43 14.90
CA VAL A 52 -3.12 5.33 15.39
C VAL A 52 -3.67 6.75 15.38
N ILE A 53 -3.46 7.50 16.47
CA ILE A 53 -3.71 8.94 16.51
C ILE A 53 -2.42 9.60 16.01
N ASP A 54 -2.38 9.92 14.71
CA ASP A 54 -1.24 10.55 14.07
C ASP A 54 -1.44 12.06 13.90
N ARG A 55 -0.32 12.80 13.89
CA ARG A 55 -0.30 14.22 13.49
C ARG A 55 0.80 14.42 12.47
N ASN A 56 0.39 14.74 11.25
CA ASN A 56 1.31 15.07 10.18
C ASN A 56 1.49 16.60 10.08
N ILE A 57 2.67 17.10 10.45
CA ILE A 57 3.03 18.51 10.29
C ILE A 57 3.78 18.68 8.98
N ASN A 58 3.08 19.20 7.98
CA ASN A 58 3.69 19.52 6.69
C ASN A 58 4.34 20.91 6.74
N TYR A 59 5.59 20.98 7.20
CA TYR A 59 6.35 22.23 7.29
C TYR A 59 6.82 22.78 5.94
N THR A 60 6.67 22.02 4.86
CA THR A 60 6.92 22.48 3.49
C THR A 60 6.18 21.61 2.49
N ASN A 61 5.74 22.22 1.40
CA ASN A 61 5.30 21.49 0.21
C ASN A 61 6.31 21.56 -0.94
N VAL A 62 7.45 22.23 -0.75
CA VAL A 62 8.53 22.34 -1.74
C VAL A 62 9.33 21.04 -1.78
N CYS A 63 9.45 20.42 -2.96
CA CYS A 63 10.19 19.17 -3.13
C CYS A 63 11.05 19.16 -4.39
N ALA A 64 12.17 18.44 -4.41
CA ALA A 64 13.02 18.34 -5.60
C ALA A 64 12.57 17.21 -6.56
N SER A 65 11.82 16.22 -6.07
CA SER A 65 11.53 14.98 -6.82
C SER A 65 10.54 15.16 -7.97
N GLY A 66 9.55 16.05 -7.83
CA GLY A 66 8.59 16.33 -8.90
C GLY A 66 7.73 15.15 -9.34
N CYS A 67 7.30 14.29 -8.40
CA CYS A 67 6.51 13.10 -8.70
C CYS A 67 5.20 13.46 -9.43
N LYS A 68 4.96 12.86 -10.60
CA LYS A 68 3.78 13.13 -11.45
C LYS A 68 2.43 12.81 -10.79
N PHE A 69 2.43 11.95 -9.77
CA PHE A 69 1.23 11.53 -9.04
C PHE A 69 1.06 12.28 -7.71
N CYS A 70 2.04 13.08 -7.27
CA CYS A 70 1.97 13.76 -5.99
C CYS A 70 1.25 15.10 -6.15
N ALA A 71 0.02 15.18 -5.64
CA ALA A 71 -0.76 16.43 -5.65
C ALA A 71 -0.22 17.48 -4.68
N PHE A 72 0.59 17.08 -3.68
CA PHE A 72 1.05 17.96 -2.63
C PHE A 72 2.28 18.81 -3.02
N TYR A 73 3.15 18.26 -3.86
CA TYR A 73 4.42 18.89 -4.22
C TYR A 73 4.25 20.23 -4.95
N ARG A 74 5.13 21.18 -4.65
CA ARG A 74 5.34 22.43 -5.39
C ARG A 74 6.81 22.69 -5.73
N ASN A 75 7.03 23.33 -6.87
CA ASN A 75 8.33 23.91 -7.21
C ASN A 75 8.65 25.09 -6.30
N LYS A 76 9.95 25.34 -6.05
CA LYS A 76 10.44 26.52 -5.33
C LYS A 76 10.11 27.79 -6.14
N GLY A 77 8.98 28.42 -5.83
CA GLY A 77 8.46 29.59 -6.56
C GLY A 77 7.05 29.43 -7.14
N ALA A 78 6.39 28.28 -6.95
CA ALA A 78 4.95 28.21 -7.21
C ALA A 78 4.19 29.16 -6.26
N GLU A 79 3.04 29.66 -6.72
CA GLU A 79 2.25 30.66 -5.98
C GLU A 79 1.82 30.17 -4.59
N ASP A 80 1.52 28.87 -4.47
CA ASP A 80 1.12 28.20 -3.24
C ASP A 80 2.26 27.39 -2.58
N ALA A 81 3.52 27.66 -2.96
CA ALA A 81 4.68 27.05 -2.30
C ALA A 81 4.94 27.69 -0.93
N TYR A 82 5.28 26.88 0.08
CA TYR A 82 5.63 27.37 1.41
C TYR A 82 6.72 26.53 2.09
N VAL A 83 7.44 27.17 3.00
CA VAL A 83 8.35 26.56 3.98
C VAL A 83 8.12 27.30 5.30
N LEU A 84 7.64 26.61 6.32
CA LEU A 84 7.41 27.17 7.65
C LEU A 84 8.74 27.34 8.39
N SER A 85 8.81 28.34 9.26
CA SER A 85 9.87 28.48 10.26
C SER A 85 9.71 27.44 11.38
N ILE A 86 10.63 27.44 12.36
CA ILE A 86 10.54 26.53 13.52
C ILE A 86 9.46 27.02 14.50
N GLU A 87 9.23 28.32 14.55
CA GLU A 87 8.29 28.99 15.45
C GLU A 87 6.84 28.92 14.97
N GLU A 88 6.62 28.72 13.67
CA GLU A 88 5.30 28.52 13.02
C GLU A 88 4.82 27.07 13.12
#